data_AF-A0AAD3NKQ4-F1
#
_entry.id   AF-A0AAD3NKQ4-F1
#
_cell.length_a   1.000
_cell.length_b   1.000
_cell.length_c   1.000
_cell.angle_alpha   90.00
_cell.angle_beta   90.00
_cell.angle_gamma   90.00
#
_symmetry.space_group_name_H-M   'P 1'
#
loop_
_entity.id
_entity.type
_entity.pdbx_description
1 polymer ?
#
loop_
_entity_poly.entity_id
_entity_poly.type
_entity_poly.pdbx_seq_one_letter_code
_entity_poly.pdbx_strand_id
1 'polypeptide(L)'
;MAMTGAGIDRHLFCLYVVSKYLGVESPFLKEVLSEPWRLSTSQTPVQQIELFDLKNHPDYISLGGGFGPVADDGYGVSYIIVGEDMINFHVSSKYSCSETDSHRFGAQISKALQDIMTVLTPDTKTSSSSKGTAQPQPKKLL
;
A
#
# COMPACT_ATOMS: atom_id res chain seq x y z
N MET A 1 2.78 -8.96 -14.96
CA MET A 1 3.71 -8.37 -15.95
C MET A 1 5.14 -8.29 -15.43
N ALA A 2 5.43 -7.51 -14.38
CA ALA A 2 6.81 -7.38 -13.87
C ALA A 2 7.44 -8.72 -13.44
N MET A 3 6.73 -9.52 -12.64
CA MET A 3 7.20 -10.83 -12.15
C MET A 3 7.47 -11.87 -13.25
N THR A 4 6.92 -11.66 -14.45
CA THR A 4 7.12 -12.53 -15.62
C THR A 4 8.14 -11.95 -16.60
N GLY A 5 8.95 -10.98 -16.17
CA GLY A 5 9.98 -10.35 -17.00
C GLY A 5 9.44 -9.33 -18.02
N ALA A 6 8.14 -9.04 -18.01
CA ALA A 6 7.52 -8.06 -18.92
C ALA A 6 7.46 -6.64 -18.32
N GLY A 7 8.34 -6.33 -17.37
CA GLY A 7 8.52 -4.96 -16.83
C GLY A 7 9.46 -4.14 -17.72
N ILE A 8 9.25 -2.82 -17.77
CA ILE A 8 9.98 -1.95 -18.72
C ILE A 8 11.31 -1.41 -18.16
N ASP A 9 11.41 -1.21 -16.85
CA ASP A 9 12.53 -0.51 -16.21
C ASP A 9 13.88 -1.15 -16.52
N ARG A 10 13.97 -2.47 -16.38
CA ARG A 10 15.21 -3.22 -16.67
C ARG A 10 15.51 -3.30 -18.16
N HIS A 11 14.48 -3.28 -19.00
CA HIS A 11 14.64 -3.22 -20.45
C HIS A 11 15.19 -1.86 -20.87
N LEU A 12 14.60 -0.76 -20.39
CA LEU A 12 15.09 0.61 -20.64
C LEU A 12 16.50 0.82 -20.10
N PHE A 13 16.80 0.29 -18.91
CA PHE A 13 18.15 0.33 -18.34
C PHE A 13 19.17 -0.42 -19.24
N CYS A 14 18.80 -1.58 -19.79
CA CYS A 14 19.66 -2.30 -20.72
C CYS A 14 19.93 -1.48 -21.99
N LEU A 15 18.90 -0.85 -22.56
CA LEU A 15 19.07 0.03 -23.72
C LEU A 15 20.00 1.21 -23.42
N TYR A 16 19.91 1.79 -22.23
CA TYR A 16 20.83 2.84 -21.77
C TYR A 16 22.28 2.35 -21.67
N VAL A 17 22.51 1.20 -21.04
CA VAL A 17 23.87 0.62 -20.94
C VAL A 17 24.47 0.37 -22.32
N VAL A 18 23.69 -0.20 -23.25
CA VAL A 18 24.12 -0.46 -24.62
C VAL A 18 24.38 0.84 -25.40
N SER A 19 23.53 1.87 -25.24
CA SER A 19 23.73 3.14 -25.93
C SER A 19 25.02 3.82 -25.47
N LYS A 20 25.36 3.74 -24.18
CA LYS A 20 26.64 4.24 -23.65
C LYS A 20 27.84 3.48 -24.18
N TYR A 21 27.74 2.16 -24.31
CA TYR A 21 28.81 1.35 -24.93
C TYR A 21 29.03 1.72 -26.41
N LEU A 22 27.96 1.93 -27.17
CA LEU A 22 28.03 2.27 -28.60
C LEU A 22 28.29 3.77 -28.88
N GLY A 23 28.32 4.61 -27.85
CA GLY A 23 28.45 6.07 -28.02
C GLY A 23 27.23 6.73 -28.67
N VAL A 24 26.05 6.11 -28.58
CA VAL A 24 24.80 6.61 -29.13
C VAL A 24 24.04 7.38 -28.05
N GLU A 25 23.75 8.65 -28.34
CA GLU A 25 22.88 9.48 -27.51
C GLU A 25 21.41 9.32 -27.93
N SER A 26 20.53 9.13 -26.94
CA SER A 26 19.10 8.95 -27.14
C SER A 26 18.33 9.98 -26.31
N PRO A 27 17.66 10.96 -26.95
CA PRO A 27 16.82 11.93 -26.25
C PRO A 27 15.73 11.25 -25.40
N PHE A 28 15.14 10.18 -25.93
CA PHE A 28 14.15 9.38 -25.21
C PHE A 28 14.70 8.75 -23.93
N LEU A 29 15.88 8.10 -24.00
CA LEU A 29 16.48 7.48 -22.81
C LEU A 29 16.90 8.52 -21.77
N LYS A 30 17.31 9.72 -22.22
CA LYS A 30 17.63 10.83 -21.32
C LYS A 30 16.41 11.33 -20.55
N GLU A 31 15.27 11.44 -21.22
CA GLU A 31 14.02 11.89 -20.61
C GLU A 31 13.42 10.83 -19.69
N VAL A 32 13.29 9.59 -20.15
CA VAL A 32 12.61 8.54 -19.35
C VAL A 32 13.38 8.17 -18.08
N LEU A 33 14.69 8.39 -18.06
CA LEU A 33 15.55 8.09 -16.90
C LEU A 33 15.79 9.31 -16.00
N SER A 34 15.32 10.51 -16.35
CA SER A 34 15.50 11.70 -15.52
C SER A 34 14.50 11.80 -14.36
N GLU A 35 13.40 11.06 -14.41
CA GLU A 35 12.35 11.12 -13.40
C GLU A 35 12.77 10.43 -12.09
N PRO A 36 12.76 11.14 -10.95
CA PRO A 36 13.15 10.58 -9.68
C PRO A 36 12.05 9.69 -9.08
N TRP A 37 12.47 8.62 -8.42
CA TRP A 37 11.58 7.72 -7.67
C TRP A 37 11.20 8.33 -6.31
N ARG A 38 10.24 9.27 -6.33
CA ARG A 38 9.76 9.96 -5.11
C ARG A 38 9.07 9.04 -4.11
N LEU A 39 8.58 7.89 -4.55
CA LEU A 39 8.04 6.87 -3.66
C LEU A 39 8.73 5.54 -3.99
N SER A 40 9.59 5.09 -3.08
CA SER A 40 10.22 3.77 -3.17
C SER A 40 9.57 2.84 -2.14
N THR A 41 9.04 1.71 -2.62
CA THR A 41 8.29 0.78 -1.77
C THR A 41 8.81 -0.65 -1.86
N SER A 42 8.74 -1.40 -0.76
CA SER A 42 8.93 -2.85 -0.82
C SER A 42 8.05 -3.58 0.20
N GLN A 43 7.55 -4.74 -0.20
CA GLN A 43 7.01 -5.71 0.72
C GLN A 43 8.11 -6.66 1.18
N THR A 44 8.19 -6.91 2.49
CA THR A 44 8.99 -8.04 3.01
C THR A 44 8.03 -9.15 3.44
N PRO A 45 7.81 -10.18 2.60
CA PRO A 45 6.92 -11.28 2.96
C PRO A 45 7.54 -12.11 4.09
N VAL A 46 6.76 -12.37 5.14
CA VAL A 46 7.17 -13.29 6.20
C VAL A 46 6.88 -14.72 5.73
N GLN A 47 7.92 -15.45 5.35
CA GLN A 47 7.78 -16.81 4.77
C GLN A 47 7.63 -17.91 5.84
N GLN A 48 7.76 -17.56 7.11
CA GLN A 48 7.85 -18.52 8.21
C GLN A 48 6.78 -18.27 9.30
N ILE A 49 5.67 -17.58 8.98
CA ILE A 49 4.61 -17.29 9.96
C ILE A 49 4.10 -18.57 10.62
N GLU A 50 3.97 -19.68 9.88
CA GLU A 50 3.51 -20.97 10.40
C GLU A 50 4.41 -21.58 11.48
N LEU A 51 5.68 -21.14 11.58
CA LEU A 51 6.61 -21.59 12.61
C LEU A 51 6.41 -20.87 13.96
N PHE A 52 5.57 -19.83 14.00
CA PHE A 52 5.33 -19.01 15.19
C PHE A 52 3.85 -19.00 15.56
N ASP A 53 3.54 -19.35 16.81
CA ASP A 53 2.19 -19.19 17.37
C ASP A 53 1.99 -17.74 17.84
N LEU A 54 1.64 -16.87 16.90
CA LEU A 54 1.41 -15.46 17.18
C LEU A 54 0.14 -15.20 18.01
N LYS A 55 -0.74 -16.19 18.19
CA LYS A 55 -1.91 -16.06 19.06
C LYS A 55 -1.52 -16.15 20.52
N ASN A 56 -0.70 -17.13 20.87
CA ASN A 56 -0.25 -17.34 22.26
C ASN A 56 1.04 -16.57 22.60
N HIS A 57 1.83 -16.20 21.59
CA HIS A 57 3.10 -15.46 21.72
C HIS A 57 3.15 -14.24 20.79
N PRO A 58 2.32 -13.21 21.04
CA PRO A 58 2.25 -12.03 20.18
C PRO A 58 3.54 -11.17 20.20
N ASP A 59 4.41 -11.38 21.18
CA ASP A 59 5.71 -10.71 21.31
C ASP A 59 6.74 -11.17 20.27
N TYR A 60 6.51 -12.30 19.58
CA TYR A 60 7.40 -12.81 18.53
C TYR A 60 7.22 -12.10 17.17
N ILE A 61 6.26 -11.17 17.09
CA ILE A 61 5.99 -10.39 15.89
C ILE A 61 7.20 -9.48 15.59
N SER A 62 7.84 -9.70 14.44
CA SER A 62 8.78 -8.75 13.87
C SER A 62 8.05 -7.65 13.11
N LEU A 63 8.39 -6.40 13.39
CA LEU A 63 7.89 -5.23 12.63
C LEU A 63 8.60 -5.09 11.26
N GLY A 64 9.59 -5.94 11.00
CA GLY A 64 10.38 -5.87 9.78
C GLY A 64 11.53 -4.87 9.82
N GLY A 65 12.04 -4.59 8.63
CA GLY A 65 13.05 -3.57 8.40
C GLY A 65 12.53 -2.45 7.49
N GLY A 66 13.31 -1.38 7.41
CA GLY A 66 13.03 -0.21 6.60
C GLY A 66 14.25 0.27 5.83
N PHE A 67 14.04 1.22 4.92
CA PHE A 67 15.08 1.89 4.15
C PHE A 67 14.75 3.38 4.02
N GLY A 68 15.76 4.21 3.76
CA GLY A 68 15.60 5.63 3.51
C GLY A 68 15.03 5.94 2.11
N PRO A 69 14.53 7.15 1.85
CA PRO A 69 14.07 7.54 0.52
C PRO A 69 15.23 7.58 -0.48
N VAL A 70 14.94 7.25 -1.74
CA VAL A 70 15.92 7.25 -2.84
C VAL A 70 16.00 8.59 -3.58
N ALA A 71 15.06 9.50 -3.29
CA ALA A 71 15.05 10.89 -3.75
C ALA A 71 15.10 11.83 -2.53
N ASP A 72 15.64 13.05 -2.71
CA ASP A 72 15.71 14.03 -1.63
C ASP A 72 14.32 14.54 -1.20
N ASP A 73 13.39 14.58 -2.15
CA ASP A 73 11.99 15.00 -2.01
C ASP A 73 11.02 13.80 -1.95
N GLY A 74 11.52 12.63 -1.55
CA GLY A 74 10.77 11.38 -1.59
C GLY A 74 10.57 10.68 -0.24
N TYR A 75 9.94 9.51 -0.35
CA TYR A 75 9.62 8.59 0.74
C TYR A 75 10.21 7.20 0.50
N GLY A 76 10.69 6.57 1.57
CA GLY A 76 10.95 5.13 1.63
C GLY A 76 9.85 4.46 2.44
N VAL A 77 9.15 3.49 1.86
CA VAL A 77 8.03 2.79 2.52
C VAL A 77 8.23 1.29 2.44
N SER A 78 8.56 0.68 3.57
CA SER A 78 8.59 -0.78 3.72
C SER A 78 7.33 -1.23 4.44
N TYR A 79 6.76 -2.36 4.02
CA TYR A 79 5.62 -2.93 4.72
C TYR A 79 5.69 -4.45 4.82
N ILE A 80 5.08 -4.95 5.89
CA ILE A 80 4.94 -6.38 6.17
C ILE A 80 3.48 -6.65 6.51
N ILE A 81 2.90 -7.64 5.83
CA ILE A 81 1.60 -8.21 6.18
C ILE A 81 1.87 -9.39 7.11
N VAL A 82 1.32 -9.36 8.31
CA VAL A 82 1.55 -10.35 9.36
C VAL A 82 0.22 -11.04 9.67
N GLY A 83 0.17 -12.34 9.42
CA GLY A 83 -1.04 -13.13 9.59
C GLY A 83 -2.18 -12.59 8.70
N GLU A 84 -3.38 -12.50 9.28
CA GLU A 84 -4.59 -12.08 8.56
C GLU A 84 -5.07 -10.68 8.98
N ASP A 85 -4.64 -10.18 10.14
CA ASP A 85 -5.27 -9.02 10.80
C ASP A 85 -4.36 -7.78 10.90
N MET A 86 -3.10 -7.87 10.46
CA MET A 86 -2.12 -6.81 10.71
C MET A 86 -1.22 -6.50 9.50
N ILE A 87 -1.02 -5.20 9.29
CA ILE A 87 -0.04 -4.66 8.35
C ILE A 87 0.84 -3.67 9.10
N ASN A 88 2.16 -3.89 9.09
CA ASN A 88 3.15 -2.98 9.65
C ASN A 88 3.76 -2.14 8.52
N PHE A 89 3.83 -0.83 8.72
CA PHE A 89 4.47 0.12 7.81
C PHE A 89 5.66 0.79 8.49
N HIS A 90 6.81 0.77 7.83
CA HIS A 90 7.93 1.65 8.11
C HIS A 90 7.99 2.74 7.05
N VAL A 91 7.80 3.99 7.45
CA VAL A 91 7.82 5.17 6.57
C VAL A 91 9.02 6.04 6.93
N SER A 92 9.81 6.42 5.92
CA SER A 92 10.95 7.31 6.06
C SER A 92 10.91 8.44 5.04
N SER A 93 11.46 9.60 5.43
CA SER A 93 11.65 10.79 4.61
C SER A 93 12.86 11.57 5.13
N LYS A 94 13.39 12.53 4.36
CA LYS A 94 14.51 13.36 4.81
C LYS A 94 14.02 14.61 5.52
N TYR A 95 14.59 14.92 6.70
CA TYR A 95 14.32 16.17 7.42
C TYR A 95 14.66 17.43 6.61
N SER A 96 15.57 17.32 5.65
CA SER A 96 15.98 18.43 4.78
C SER A 96 14.91 18.86 3.77
N CYS A 97 13.89 18.03 3.50
CA CYS A 97 12.81 18.37 2.59
C CYS A 97 11.52 18.68 3.34
N SER A 98 11.17 19.98 3.41
CA SER A 98 9.97 20.48 4.09
C SER A 98 8.64 20.01 3.49
N GLU A 99 8.65 19.52 2.24
CA GLU A 99 7.46 18.97 1.58
C GLU A 99 7.16 17.53 2.03
N THR A 100 8.16 16.83 2.60
CA THR A 100 8.00 15.45 3.08
C THR A 100 7.90 15.37 4.60
N ASP A 101 7.03 14.50 5.09
CA ASP A 101 6.83 14.22 6.50
C ASP A 101 6.34 12.77 6.66
N SER A 102 7.13 11.96 7.37
CA SER A 102 6.86 10.52 7.54
C SER A 102 5.64 10.23 8.41
N HIS A 103 5.39 11.04 9.45
CA HIS A 103 4.23 10.88 10.33
C HIS A 103 2.94 11.26 9.60
N ARG A 104 2.96 12.39 8.88
CA ARG A 104 1.85 12.84 8.05
C ARG A 104 1.53 11.82 6.96
N PHE A 105 2.54 11.29 6.27
CA PHE A 105 2.34 10.27 5.24
C PHE A 105 1.81 8.95 5.82
N GLY A 106 2.31 8.53 6.98
CA GLY A 106 1.76 7.37 7.71
C GLY A 106 0.29 7.53 8.08
N ALA A 107 -0.12 8.72 8.54
CA ALA A 107 -1.53 9.02 8.81
C ALA A 107 -2.39 8.95 7.53
N GLN A 108 -1.86 9.41 6.38
CA GLN A 108 -2.55 9.29 5.10
C GLN A 108 -2.68 7.82 4.63
N ILE A 109 -1.66 6.99 4.84
CA ILE A 109 -1.75 5.54 4.54
C ILE A 109 -2.88 4.91 5.37
N SER A 110 -2.94 5.19 6.67
CA SER A 110 -3.98 4.67 7.56
C SER A 110 -5.38 5.10 7.10
N LYS A 111 -5.56 6.38 6.78
CA LYS A 111 -6.81 6.91 6.24
C LYS A 111 -7.20 6.25 4.92
N ALA A 112 -6.26 6.12 3.98
CA ALA A 112 -6.52 5.51 2.68
C ALA A 112 -6.97 4.05 2.80
N LEU A 113 -6.40 3.27 3.73
CA LEU A 113 -6.84 1.90 4.00
C LEU A 113 -8.25 1.84 4.60
N GLN A 114 -8.61 2.79 5.48
CA GLN A 114 -9.98 2.92 6.01
C GLN A 114 -10.98 3.32 4.92
N ASP A 115 -10.59 4.22 4.02
CA ASP A 115 -11.40 4.64 2.88
C ASP A 115 -11.64 3.45 1.93
N ILE A 116 -10.61 2.65 1.63
CA ILE A 116 -10.73 1.41 0.85
C ILE A 116 -11.69 0.43 1.55
N MET A 117 -11.56 0.24 2.86
CA MET A 117 -12.47 -0.63 3.63
C MET A 117 -13.91 -0.16 3.54
N THR A 118 -14.16 1.15 3.64
CA THR A 118 -15.49 1.75 3.51
C THR A 118 -16.09 1.49 2.13
N VAL A 119 -15.29 1.63 1.06
CA VAL A 119 -15.74 1.39 -0.32
C VAL A 119 -16.03 -0.08 -0.59
N LEU A 120 -15.25 -0.99 0.00
CA LEU A 120 -15.36 -2.43 -0.23
C LEU A 120 -16.36 -3.14 0.70
N THR A 121 -16.79 -2.49 1.78
CA THR A 121 -17.79 -3.06 2.69
C THR A 121 -19.19 -2.87 2.09
N PRO A 122 -19.96 -3.94 1.85
CA PRO A 122 -21.29 -3.82 1.27
C PRO A 122 -22.25 -3.07 2.22
N ASP A 123 -23.07 -2.19 1.65
CA ASP A 123 -24.11 -1.45 2.38
C ASP A 123 -25.10 -2.42 3.03
N THR A 124 -25.07 -2.52 4.36
CA THR A 124 -26.04 -3.33 5.14
C THR A 124 -27.45 -2.70 5.18
N LYS A 125 -27.68 -1.60 4.44
CA LYS A 125 -28.90 -0.77 4.55
C LYS A 125 -30.03 -1.11 3.57
N THR A 126 -29.92 -2.15 2.74
CA THR A 126 -30.97 -2.50 1.74
C THR A 126 -31.81 -3.74 2.08
N SER A 127 -31.73 -4.32 3.29
CA SER A 127 -32.51 -5.53 3.64
C SER A 127 -33.45 -5.43 4.86
N SER A 128 -33.84 -4.22 5.31
CA SER A 128 -34.74 -4.08 6.47
C SER A 128 -35.94 -3.13 6.30
N SER A 129 -36.46 -2.98 5.08
CA SER A 129 -37.72 -2.26 4.82
C SER A 129 -38.80 -3.15 4.18
N SER A 130 -39.16 -4.25 4.85
CA SER A 130 -40.43 -4.94 4.60
C SER A 130 -41.06 -5.49 5.88
N LYS A 131 -41.18 -4.66 6.93
CA LYS A 131 -42.22 -4.90 7.95
C LYS A 131 -43.52 -4.28 7.47
N GLY A 132 -44.40 -5.15 6.97
CA GLY A 132 -45.77 -4.84 6.61
C GLY A 132 -46.50 -4.13 7.75
N THR A 133 -47.28 -3.13 7.37
CA THR A 133 -48.17 -2.35 8.21
C THR A 133 -49.28 -3.25 8.78
N ALA A 134 -49.24 -3.54 10.08
CA ALA A 134 -50.37 -4.14 10.78
C ALA A 134 -51.45 -3.05 11.00
N GLN A 135 -52.62 -3.24 10.38
CA GLN A 135 -53.80 -2.40 10.60
C GLN A 135 -54.38 -2.63 12.02
N PRO A 136 -54.81 -1.58 12.73
CA PRO A 136 -55.50 -1.74 14.01
C PRO A 136 -56.98 -2.15 13.78
N GLN A 137 -57.41 -3.24 14.44
CA GLN A 137 -58.82 -3.65 14.44
C GLN A 137 -59.68 -2.75 15.34
N PRO A 138 -60.96 -2.48 14.99
CA PRO A 138 -61.85 -1.70 15.83
C PRO A 138 -62.42 -2.54 16.98
N LYS A 139 -62.39 -1.97 18.19
CA LYS A 139 -63.07 -2.50 19.38
C LYS A 139 -64.58 -2.58 19.12
N LYS A 140 -65.18 -3.76 19.26
CA LYS A 140 -66.63 -3.90 19.43
C LYS A 140 -66.98 -3.80 20.90
N LEU A 141 -67.87 -2.87 21.19
CA LEU A 141 -68.57 -2.67 22.45
C LEU A 141 -69.68 -3.73 22.54
N LEU A 142 -69.67 -4.55 23.60
CA LEU A 142 -70.80 -5.10 24.35
C LEU A 142 -70.25 -5.89 25.53
#